data_AF-A0A3M1K271-F1
#
_entry.id   AF-A0A3M1K271-F1
#
_cell.length_a   1.000
_cell.length_b   1.000
_cell.length_c   1.000
_cell.angle_alpha   90.00
_cell.angle_beta   90.00
_cell.angle_gamma   90.00
#
_symmetry.space_group_name_H-M   'P 1'
#
loop_
_entity.id
_entity.type
_entity.pdbx_description
1 polymer ?
#
loop_
_entity_poly.entity_id
_entity_poly.type
_entity_poly.pdbx_seq_one_letter_code
_entity_poly.pdbx_strand_id
1 'polypeptide(L)'
;FFKAGSYLNHPGQQQNYIMSNYTHVFRDLMDYGLNVAAQMIAVKEIDGERRYSLSCNPDVAIDLEPELRERERQGKPVAIVGEVNRNLPFMRNDAEVGADSFDFILDNEAYDYPLFGAPNMAVTPVDHLIGFHASTLVRDDGTLQVGIGSLGTALTNAVMLRHQNNALYREICEELDLVNRFPVIERIGGLGTFEKGLYGCSEMMVDGFLHLYNAGILKRAVYPDLTLQTLINQGKVGETPTVEALDALAEAGAISHKLLARDVEYLKRFGLLAQSVQFKGGHLLLDEDNHAEADLRKDETRQWIAANALGDQLKGGIVMHGGFFLGPRNFYEMLHALTDEDHEKICMTSVRFINHLYDHRLGSEQLKIAQRQHARFINSTMIATLLGACVSDGLDNGKVVSGVGGQYNFVAMAHDTPGARSILKLKSTRVAGGQTVSNIQFNYGYCTIPRHLRDIYVTEYGIADLRGRSDAECIIEMLKIADSRFQPQLMAQAKAAGKLPQDYQLPEAYRQNTPERVAQVFAKFSSKGAFDPFPFGCDFTEEELKIGKALKALKARTATRKGLLTTIWQSVRRRDIPREILPLIERMDMLHPADFKEKLEQKLLVNELANQLGL
;
A
#
# COMPACT_ATOMS: atom_id res chain seq x y z
N PHE A 1 15.88 3.19 -1.42
CA PHE A 1 15.03 3.34 -0.23
C PHE A 1 15.91 3.58 1.00
N PHE A 2 15.67 4.64 1.77
CA PHE A 2 16.39 4.86 3.04
C PHE A 2 15.48 4.57 4.23
N LYS A 3 16.02 3.91 5.25
CA LYS A 3 15.28 3.69 6.49
C LYS A 3 15.00 5.03 7.18
N ALA A 4 13.74 5.23 7.58
CA ALA A 4 13.31 6.44 8.29
C ALA A 4 14.19 6.71 9.53
N GLY A 5 14.60 7.96 9.69
CA GLY A 5 15.44 8.44 10.79
C GLY A 5 16.94 8.20 10.64
N SER A 6 17.40 7.45 9.62
CA SER A 6 18.83 7.13 9.45
C SER A 6 19.73 8.36 9.28
N TYR A 7 19.19 9.47 8.75
CA TYR A 7 19.94 10.70 8.50
C TYR A 7 19.61 11.86 9.47
N LEU A 8 18.96 11.59 10.61
CA LEU A 8 18.61 12.62 11.60
C LEU A 8 19.81 13.40 12.17
N ASN A 9 21.00 12.79 12.11
CA ASN A 9 22.24 13.36 12.62
C ASN A 9 23.26 13.64 11.51
N HIS A 10 22.81 13.75 10.25
CA HIS A 10 23.67 14.04 9.11
C HIS A 10 23.40 15.45 8.55
N PRO A 11 24.20 16.48 8.92
CA PRO A 11 23.93 17.87 8.56
C PRO A 11 23.77 18.08 7.05
N GLY A 12 24.64 17.48 6.24
CA GLY A 12 24.56 17.63 4.78
C GLY A 12 23.28 17.05 4.16
N GLN A 13 22.68 16.02 4.76
CA GLN A 13 21.41 15.48 4.25
C GLN A 13 20.25 16.37 4.70
N GLN A 14 20.27 16.84 5.94
CA GLN A 14 19.24 17.75 6.47
C GLN A 14 19.24 19.12 5.76
N GLN A 15 20.41 19.63 5.36
CA GLN A 15 20.55 20.93 4.66
C GLN A 15 20.16 20.87 3.18
N ASN A 16 20.38 19.71 2.53
CA ASN A 16 20.15 19.55 1.09
C ASN A 16 18.94 18.68 0.76
N TYR A 17 18.09 18.40 1.75
CA TYR A 17 16.86 17.65 1.54
C TYR A 17 15.86 18.49 0.73
N ILE A 18 15.44 17.97 -0.42
CA ILE A 18 14.42 18.59 -1.26
C ILE A 18 13.05 18.08 -0.81
N MET A 19 12.24 18.99 -0.29
CA MET A 19 10.87 18.69 0.14
C MET A 19 9.91 18.82 -1.04
N SER A 20 9.52 17.69 -1.63
CA SER A 20 8.57 17.64 -2.73
C SER A 20 7.58 16.49 -2.57
N ASN A 21 6.34 16.70 -3.00
CA ASN A 21 5.37 15.61 -3.15
C ASN A 21 5.86 14.69 -4.27
N TYR A 22 5.63 13.38 -4.13
CA TYR A 22 6.20 12.44 -5.10
C TYR A 22 5.73 12.71 -6.55
N THR A 23 4.51 13.19 -6.70
CA THR A 23 3.91 13.63 -7.98
C THR A 23 4.63 14.78 -8.68
N HIS A 24 5.39 15.59 -7.93
CA HIS A 24 6.12 16.74 -8.46
C HIS A 24 7.62 16.49 -8.62
N VAL A 25 8.13 15.33 -8.18
CA VAL A 25 9.55 14.98 -8.32
C VAL A 25 9.97 15.04 -9.78
N PHE A 26 9.12 14.58 -10.71
CA PHE A 26 9.36 14.72 -12.15
C PHE A 26 9.67 16.19 -12.54
N ARG A 27 8.78 17.13 -12.19
CA ARG A 27 8.97 18.57 -12.48
C ARG A 27 10.28 19.07 -11.90
N ASP A 28 10.54 18.77 -10.64
CA ASP A 28 11.72 19.28 -9.95
C ASP A 28 12.99 18.73 -10.59
N LEU A 29 13.05 17.43 -10.94
CA LEU A 29 14.17 16.85 -11.68
C LEU A 29 14.43 17.57 -13.01
N MET A 30 13.36 17.91 -13.77
CA MET A 30 13.50 18.64 -15.02
C MET A 30 14.03 20.06 -14.82
N ASP A 31 13.62 20.75 -13.75
CA ASP A 31 14.07 22.10 -13.38
C ASP A 31 15.54 22.09 -12.92
N TYR A 32 16.00 21.01 -12.28
CA TYR A 32 17.42 20.78 -11.97
C TYR A 32 18.27 20.44 -13.20
N GLY A 33 17.67 20.38 -14.39
CA GLY A 33 18.39 20.13 -15.63
C GLY A 33 18.75 18.67 -15.84
N LEU A 34 17.99 17.73 -15.27
CA LEU A 34 18.22 16.31 -15.49
C LEU A 34 18.26 15.99 -17.00
N ASN A 35 19.32 15.30 -17.38
CA ASN A 35 19.60 14.90 -18.76
C ASN A 35 20.13 13.47 -18.88
N VAL A 36 20.34 12.76 -17.76
CA VAL A 36 20.72 11.35 -17.76
C VAL A 36 19.77 10.58 -16.85
N ALA A 37 19.23 9.48 -17.36
CA ALA A 37 18.44 8.52 -16.61
C ALA A 37 19.08 7.12 -16.73
N ALA A 38 19.26 6.45 -15.59
CA ALA A 38 19.72 5.06 -15.55
C ALA A 38 18.69 4.24 -14.77
N GLN A 39 18.28 3.13 -15.35
CA GLN A 39 17.12 2.36 -14.90
C GLN A 39 17.44 0.86 -14.95
N MET A 40 17.21 0.17 -13.84
CA MET A 40 17.24 -1.29 -13.83
C MET A 40 15.96 -1.82 -14.49
N ILE A 41 16.08 -2.80 -15.39
CA ILE A 41 14.97 -3.34 -16.19
C ILE A 41 14.96 -4.87 -16.19
N ALA A 42 13.77 -5.44 -16.34
CA ALA A 42 13.59 -6.87 -16.60
C ALA A 42 13.59 -7.13 -18.12
N VAL A 43 13.85 -8.38 -18.50
CA VAL A 43 13.83 -8.83 -19.91
C VAL A 43 13.05 -10.13 -20.04
N LYS A 44 12.25 -10.27 -21.10
CA LYS A 44 11.56 -11.51 -21.48
C LYS A 44 11.52 -11.64 -23.00
N GLU A 45 11.54 -12.86 -23.50
CA GLU A 45 11.30 -13.14 -24.93
C GLU A 45 9.80 -13.44 -25.10
N ILE A 46 9.13 -12.68 -25.95
CA ILE A 46 7.70 -12.79 -26.23
C ILE A 46 7.54 -12.83 -27.75
N ASP A 47 6.94 -13.89 -28.28
CA ASP A 47 6.73 -14.10 -29.72
C ASP A 47 8.02 -14.00 -30.56
N GLY A 48 9.17 -14.42 -29.99
CA GLY A 48 10.48 -14.38 -30.65
C GLY A 48 11.14 -12.99 -30.66
N GLU A 49 10.52 -12.00 -30.01
CA GLU A 49 11.09 -10.67 -29.86
C GLU A 49 11.47 -10.41 -28.39
N ARG A 50 12.63 -9.80 -28.20
CA ARG A 50 13.08 -9.38 -26.87
C ARG A 50 12.29 -8.14 -26.44
N ARG A 51 11.65 -8.24 -25.28
CA ARG A 51 10.90 -7.15 -24.64
C ARG A 51 11.54 -6.80 -23.31
N TYR A 52 11.38 -5.54 -22.92
CA TYR A 52 11.90 -5.01 -21.66
C TYR A 52 10.76 -4.52 -20.78
N SER A 53 11.00 -4.48 -19.47
CA SER A 53 10.03 -3.97 -18.51
C SER A 53 10.71 -3.11 -17.45
N LEU A 54 10.08 -1.98 -17.12
CA LEU A 54 10.46 -1.11 -16.01
C LEU A 54 10.21 -1.76 -14.64
N SER A 55 9.58 -2.94 -14.62
CA SER A 55 9.42 -3.82 -13.46
C SER A 55 8.92 -3.10 -12.21
N CYS A 56 9.77 -2.92 -11.20
CA CYS A 56 9.42 -2.44 -9.88
C CYS A 56 9.29 -0.93 -9.77
N ASN A 57 9.71 -0.16 -10.77
CA ASN A 57 9.74 1.30 -10.69
C ASN A 57 9.48 1.99 -12.04
N PRO A 58 8.30 1.79 -12.65
CA PRO A 58 7.84 2.65 -13.73
C PRO A 58 7.51 4.08 -13.27
N ASP A 59 7.08 4.23 -12.01
CA ASP A 59 6.80 5.47 -11.28
C ASP A 59 6.97 6.81 -12.02
N VAL A 60 8.20 7.33 -12.08
CA VAL A 60 8.57 8.57 -12.76
C VAL A 60 9.18 8.26 -14.13
N ALA A 61 9.75 7.07 -14.32
CA ALA A 61 10.41 6.64 -15.56
C ALA A 61 9.49 6.75 -16.78
N ILE A 62 8.23 6.33 -16.66
CA ILE A 62 7.23 6.43 -17.73
C ILE A 62 7.01 7.88 -18.18
N ASP A 63 7.05 8.83 -17.26
CA ASP A 63 6.81 10.24 -17.59
C ASP A 63 8.08 10.95 -18.05
N LEU A 64 9.24 10.43 -17.64
CA LEU A 64 10.55 11.01 -17.91
C LEU A 64 11.03 10.76 -19.35
N GLU A 65 10.81 9.55 -19.86
CA GLU A 65 11.29 9.14 -21.18
C GLU A 65 10.79 10.06 -22.32
N PRO A 66 9.49 10.37 -22.45
CA PRO A 66 8.99 11.25 -23.52
C PRO A 66 9.56 12.67 -23.45
N GLU A 67 9.78 13.19 -22.23
CA GLU A 67 10.32 14.53 -22.00
C GLU A 67 11.82 14.59 -22.36
N LEU A 68 12.60 13.56 -22.01
CA LEU A 68 14.00 13.47 -22.43
C LEU A 68 14.12 13.37 -23.94
N ARG A 69 13.24 12.60 -24.60
CA ARG A 69 13.18 12.52 -26.07
C ARG A 69 12.78 13.85 -26.71
N GLU A 70 11.93 14.65 -26.07
CA GLU A 70 11.64 16.00 -26.54
C GLU A 70 12.84 16.94 -26.40
N ARG A 71 13.58 16.87 -25.29
CA ARG A 71 14.82 17.63 -25.12
C ARG A 71 15.89 17.25 -26.15
N GLU A 72 15.99 15.97 -26.47
CA GLU A 72 16.85 15.47 -27.56
C GLU A 72 16.50 16.10 -28.90
N ARG A 73 15.21 16.13 -29.26
CA ARG A 73 14.72 16.80 -30.48
C ARG A 73 15.02 18.30 -30.51
N GLN A 74 15.15 18.94 -29.35
CA GLN A 74 15.57 20.34 -29.20
C GLN A 74 17.11 20.51 -29.24
N GLY A 75 17.86 19.46 -29.53
CA GLY A 75 19.32 19.47 -29.61
C GLY A 75 20.04 19.46 -28.26
N LYS A 76 19.33 19.15 -27.16
CA LYS A 76 19.97 19.00 -25.84
C LYS A 76 20.53 17.59 -25.69
N PRO A 77 21.75 17.44 -25.14
CA PRO A 77 22.32 16.13 -24.89
C PRO A 77 21.55 15.42 -23.78
N VAL A 78 21.02 14.23 -24.08
CA VAL A 78 20.38 13.34 -23.11
C VAL A 78 20.94 11.93 -23.21
N ALA A 79 20.77 11.12 -22.17
CA ALA A 79 21.05 9.69 -22.22
C ALA A 79 20.07 8.91 -21.32
N ILE A 80 19.49 7.84 -21.85
CA ILE A 80 18.64 6.88 -21.14
C ILE A 80 19.31 5.50 -21.21
N VAL A 81 19.69 4.96 -20.04
CA VAL A 81 20.45 3.71 -19.92
C VAL A 81 19.62 2.67 -19.19
N GLY A 82 19.47 1.50 -19.80
CA GLY A 82 18.88 0.31 -19.17
C GLY A 82 19.96 -0.63 -18.65
N GLU A 83 19.83 -1.13 -17.42
CA GLU A 83 20.62 -2.24 -16.88
C GLU A 83 19.71 -3.44 -16.68
N VAL A 84 19.94 -4.51 -17.44
CA VAL A 84 19.17 -5.73 -17.31
C VAL A 84 19.56 -6.43 -16.01
N ASN A 85 18.56 -6.72 -15.17
CA ASN A 85 18.71 -7.65 -14.06
C ASN A 85 17.63 -8.74 -14.15
N ARG A 86 18.00 -9.98 -14.47
CA ARG A 86 17.06 -11.10 -14.66
C ARG A 86 16.34 -11.53 -13.38
N ASN A 87 16.78 -11.05 -12.21
CA ASN A 87 16.08 -11.29 -10.95
C ASN A 87 14.85 -10.39 -10.79
N LEU A 88 14.72 -9.31 -11.59
CA LEU A 88 13.52 -8.47 -11.61
C LEU A 88 12.34 -9.20 -12.27
N PRO A 89 11.14 -9.17 -11.68
CA PRO A 89 9.96 -9.72 -12.32
C PRO A 89 9.56 -8.87 -13.52
N PHE A 90 9.24 -9.52 -14.63
CA PHE A 90 8.75 -8.84 -15.83
C PHE A 90 7.30 -8.40 -15.64
N MET A 91 7.05 -7.09 -15.64
CA MET A 91 5.69 -6.54 -15.51
C MET A 91 5.18 -6.08 -16.86
N ARG A 92 3.97 -6.52 -17.23
CA ARG A 92 3.30 -6.16 -18.49
C ARG A 92 2.59 -4.81 -18.37
N ASN A 93 1.72 -4.50 -19.35
CA ASN A 93 0.95 -3.26 -19.42
C ASN A 93 1.87 -2.04 -19.52
N ASP A 94 1.61 -0.97 -18.76
CA ASP A 94 2.35 0.29 -18.85
C ASP A 94 3.85 0.17 -18.54
N ALA A 95 4.28 -0.87 -17.82
CA ALA A 95 5.68 -1.09 -17.51
C ALA A 95 6.45 -1.77 -18.65
N GLU A 96 5.77 -2.38 -19.63
CA GLU A 96 6.39 -3.02 -20.79
C GLU A 96 6.83 -1.96 -21.79
N VAL A 97 8.12 -1.97 -22.16
CA VAL A 97 8.75 -0.97 -23.02
C VAL A 97 9.60 -1.61 -24.11
N GLY A 98 9.78 -0.90 -25.22
CA GLY A 98 10.63 -1.32 -26.32
C GLY A 98 12.11 -1.01 -26.08
N ALA A 99 12.98 -1.66 -26.86
CA ALA A 99 14.43 -1.39 -26.81
C ALA A 99 14.76 0.06 -27.21
N ASP A 100 13.92 0.67 -28.04
CA ASP A 100 13.97 2.06 -28.51
C ASP A 100 13.74 3.10 -27.40
N SER A 101 13.25 2.68 -26.23
CA SER A 101 13.19 3.55 -25.05
C SER A 101 14.57 3.91 -24.50
N PHE A 102 15.62 3.14 -24.82
CA PHE A 102 16.97 3.29 -24.26
C PHE A 102 18.01 3.63 -25.35
N ASP A 103 18.99 4.47 -25.00
CA ASP A 103 20.16 4.73 -25.86
C ASP A 103 21.21 3.62 -25.71
N PHE A 104 21.31 3.06 -24.51
CA PHE A 104 22.20 1.95 -24.19
C PHE A 104 21.50 0.94 -23.28
N ILE A 105 21.73 -0.35 -23.54
CA ILE A 105 21.26 -1.43 -22.66
C ILE A 105 22.48 -2.27 -22.26
N LEU A 106 22.77 -2.31 -20.96
CA LEU A 106 23.72 -3.22 -20.37
C LEU A 106 23.02 -4.56 -20.11
N ASP A 107 23.23 -5.52 -21.02
CA ASP A 107 22.62 -6.85 -20.96
C ASP A 107 23.70 -7.93 -20.94
N ASN A 108 24.11 -8.32 -19.73
CA ASN A 108 25.07 -9.41 -19.52
C ASN A 108 24.80 -10.09 -18.17
N GLU A 109 24.63 -11.41 -18.19
CA GLU A 109 24.36 -12.23 -16.99
C GLU A 109 25.44 -12.11 -15.92
N ALA A 110 26.69 -11.78 -16.30
CA ALA A 110 27.77 -11.54 -15.34
C ALA A 110 27.52 -10.34 -14.42
N TYR A 111 26.59 -9.45 -14.77
CA TYR A 111 26.17 -8.30 -13.95
C TYR A 111 24.85 -8.53 -13.20
N ASP A 112 24.21 -9.69 -13.35
CA ASP A 112 23.02 -10.00 -12.55
C ASP A 112 23.40 -10.15 -11.07
N TYR A 113 22.66 -9.46 -10.19
CA TYR A 113 22.85 -9.53 -8.74
C TYR A 113 21.52 -9.70 -7.99
N PRO A 114 21.53 -10.34 -6.80
CA PRO A 114 20.33 -10.51 -6.00
C PRO A 114 19.66 -9.18 -5.66
N LEU A 115 18.32 -9.15 -5.76
CA LEU A 115 17.55 -7.98 -5.38
C LEU A 115 17.58 -7.75 -3.87
N PHE A 116 17.50 -6.48 -3.47
CA PHE A 116 17.30 -6.11 -2.09
C PHE A 116 15.86 -6.42 -1.66
N GLY A 117 15.68 -7.46 -0.83
CA GLY A 117 14.41 -7.79 -0.18
C GLY A 117 14.28 -7.07 1.16
N ALA A 118 13.25 -6.23 1.32
CA ALA A 118 12.94 -5.63 2.61
C ALA A 118 12.25 -6.66 3.50
N PRO A 119 12.85 -7.09 4.63
CA PRO A 119 12.36 -8.25 5.36
C PRO A 119 11.02 -7.97 6.05
N ASN A 120 10.19 -9.02 6.13
CA ASN A 120 8.95 -8.98 6.90
C ASN A 120 9.23 -8.78 8.40
N MET A 121 8.71 -7.68 8.94
CA MET A 121 8.83 -7.35 10.36
C MET A 121 7.64 -7.90 11.13
N ALA A 122 7.90 -8.39 12.34
CA ALA A 122 6.85 -8.89 13.22
C ALA A 122 5.73 -7.84 13.46
N VAL A 123 4.49 -8.27 13.32
CA VAL A 123 3.31 -7.48 13.64
C VAL A 123 3.06 -7.48 15.15
N THR A 124 3.08 -6.30 15.75
CA THR A 124 2.88 -6.15 17.20
C THR A 124 1.39 -6.22 17.56
N PRO A 125 1.03 -6.52 18.84
CA PRO A 125 -0.37 -6.48 19.27
C PRO A 125 -1.08 -5.16 18.97
N VAL A 126 -0.38 -4.05 19.16
CA VAL A 126 -0.85 -2.70 18.83
C VAL A 126 -1.11 -2.57 17.32
N ASP A 127 -0.18 -3.02 16.47
CA ASP A 127 -0.35 -2.96 15.02
C ASP A 127 -1.53 -3.82 14.54
N HIS A 128 -1.68 -5.02 15.11
CA HIS A 128 -2.81 -5.92 14.84
C HIS A 128 -4.16 -5.26 15.12
N LEU A 129 -4.33 -4.62 16.28
CA LEU A 129 -5.58 -3.93 16.59
C LEU A 129 -5.81 -2.69 15.71
N ILE A 130 -4.76 -1.92 15.39
CA ILE A 130 -4.87 -0.80 14.44
C ILE A 130 -5.33 -1.30 13.06
N GLY A 131 -4.70 -2.38 12.56
CA GLY A 131 -5.07 -3.02 11.30
C GLY A 131 -6.49 -3.58 11.34
N PHE A 132 -6.91 -4.16 12.46
CA PHE A 132 -8.25 -4.69 12.67
C PHE A 132 -9.30 -3.58 12.60
N HIS A 133 -9.15 -2.50 13.38
CA HIS A 133 -10.06 -1.35 13.33
C HIS A 133 -10.13 -0.74 11.93
N ALA A 134 -8.98 -0.58 11.26
CA ALA A 134 -8.95 -0.05 9.90
C ALA A 134 -9.65 -0.98 8.88
N SER A 135 -9.61 -2.30 9.07
CA SER A 135 -10.25 -3.25 8.15
C SER A 135 -11.78 -3.15 8.14
N THR A 136 -12.39 -2.67 9.24
CA THR A 136 -13.84 -2.42 9.31
C THR A 136 -14.28 -1.28 8.39
N LEU A 137 -13.36 -0.39 8.00
CA LEU A 137 -13.62 0.74 7.12
C LEU A 137 -13.46 0.40 5.64
N VAL A 138 -12.86 -0.75 5.32
CA VAL A 138 -12.72 -1.25 3.95
C VAL A 138 -14.10 -1.71 3.47
N ARG A 139 -14.55 -1.17 2.35
CA ARG A 139 -15.87 -1.47 1.78
C ARG A 139 -15.72 -2.48 0.65
N ASP A 140 -16.59 -3.48 0.60
CA ASP A 140 -16.70 -4.35 -0.58
C ASP A 140 -17.11 -3.52 -1.80
N ASP A 141 -16.72 -3.92 -3.01
CA ASP A 141 -16.84 -3.11 -4.24
C ASP A 141 -15.93 -1.86 -4.24
N GLY A 142 -15.00 -1.79 -3.28
CA GLY A 142 -14.20 -0.61 -3.03
C GLY A 142 -12.88 -0.57 -3.79
N THR A 143 -12.12 0.48 -3.48
CA THR A 143 -10.73 0.64 -3.92
C THR A 143 -9.82 0.74 -2.70
N LEU A 144 -8.69 0.04 -2.72
CA LEU A 144 -7.74 0.00 -1.62
C LEU A 144 -6.40 0.61 -2.02
N GLN A 145 -5.97 1.59 -1.23
CA GLN A 145 -4.59 2.03 -1.16
C GLN A 145 -4.08 1.79 0.26
N VAL A 146 -2.90 1.19 0.38
CA VAL A 146 -2.28 0.91 1.68
C VAL A 146 -0.79 1.24 1.63
N GLY A 147 -0.30 1.84 2.71
CA GLY A 147 1.13 2.04 2.93
C GLY A 147 1.88 0.77 3.38
N ILE A 148 3.16 0.94 3.67
CA ILE A 148 4.10 -0.16 4.00
C ILE A 148 4.16 -0.55 5.48
N GLY A 149 4.89 -1.64 5.73
CA GLY A 149 5.35 -2.07 7.05
C GLY A 149 4.27 -2.80 7.86
N SER A 150 4.54 -3.01 9.15
CA SER A 150 3.70 -3.86 10.01
C SER A 150 2.24 -3.41 10.08
N LEU A 151 1.96 -2.11 9.95
CA LEU A 151 0.59 -1.57 9.90
C LEU A 151 -0.15 -1.90 8.60
N GLY A 152 0.56 -2.03 7.48
CA GLY A 152 0.01 -2.52 6.22
C GLY A 152 -0.27 -4.01 6.31
N THR A 153 0.72 -4.80 6.76
CA THR A 153 0.60 -6.24 7.02
C THR A 153 -0.58 -6.57 7.95
N ALA A 154 -0.74 -5.83 9.06
CA ALA A 154 -1.84 -6.01 10.00
C ALA A 154 -3.22 -5.76 9.37
N LEU A 155 -3.34 -4.73 8.52
CA LEU A 155 -4.57 -4.46 7.79
C LEU A 155 -4.89 -5.61 6.84
N THR A 156 -3.93 -6.04 6.03
CA THR A 156 -4.10 -7.15 5.09
C THR A 156 -4.54 -8.42 5.80
N ASN A 157 -3.88 -8.77 6.91
CA ASN A 157 -4.25 -9.93 7.72
C ASN A 157 -5.69 -9.83 8.24
N ALA A 158 -6.10 -8.66 8.74
CA ALA A 158 -7.47 -8.47 9.22
C ALA A 158 -8.52 -8.51 8.10
N VAL A 159 -8.20 -7.98 6.91
CA VAL A 159 -9.05 -8.06 5.71
C VAL A 159 -9.20 -9.52 5.24
N MET A 160 -8.12 -10.31 5.27
CA MET A 160 -8.15 -11.74 4.97
C MET A 160 -8.97 -12.51 6.00
N LEU A 161 -8.75 -12.26 7.30
CA LEU A 161 -9.52 -12.86 8.38
C LEU A 161 -11.02 -12.58 8.20
N ARG A 162 -11.39 -11.33 7.88
CA ARG A 162 -12.77 -10.94 7.58
C ARG A 162 -13.37 -11.73 6.42
N HIS A 163 -12.59 -12.09 5.41
CA HIS A 163 -13.06 -12.84 4.26
C HIS A 163 -13.11 -14.35 4.51
N GLN A 164 -12.03 -14.93 5.03
CA GLN A 164 -11.82 -16.37 5.14
C GLN A 164 -12.45 -16.97 6.40
N ASN A 165 -12.54 -16.21 7.49
CA ASN A 165 -13.16 -16.65 8.74
C ASN A 165 -13.96 -15.50 9.37
N ASN A 166 -15.05 -15.13 8.69
CA ASN A 166 -15.89 -14.01 9.09
C ASN A 166 -16.55 -14.20 10.46
N ALA A 167 -16.78 -15.44 10.89
CA ALA A 167 -17.32 -15.73 12.22
C ALA A 167 -16.36 -15.29 13.34
N LEU A 168 -15.08 -15.65 13.23
CA LEU A 168 -14.06 -15.19 14.18
C LEU A 168 -13.86 -13.68 14.11
N TYR A 169 -13.90 -13.09 12.91
CA TYR A 169 -13.85 -11.64 12.73
C TYR A 169 -15.00 -10.93 13.48
N ARG A 170 -16.24 -11.44 13.37
CA ARG A 170 -17.40 -10.90 14.08
C ARG A 170 -17.28 -11.04 15.60
N GLU A 171 -16.78 -12.17 16.09
CA GLU A 171 -16.53 -12.37 17.53
C GLU A 171 -15.57 -11.29 18.09
N ILE A 172 -14.52 -10.92 17.34
CA ILE A 172 -13.60 -9.84 17.74
C ILE A 172 -14.31 -8.49 17.73
N CYS A 173 -15.17 -8.23 16.73
CA CYS A 173 -15.95 -6.99 16.65
C CYS A 173 -16.90 -6.82 17.86
N GLU A 174 -17.51 -7.92 18.31
CA GLU A 174 -18.37 -7.97 19.49
C GLU A 174 -17.57 -7.75 20.78
N GLU A 175 -16.42 -8.41 20.96
CA GLU A 175 -15.54 -8.22 22.13
C GLU A 175 -15.05 -6.77 22.27
N LEU A 176 -14.85 -6.08 21.14
CA LEU A 176 -14.41 -4.69 21.09
C LEU A 176 -15.56 -3.67 21.07
N ASP A 177 -16.81 -4.14 21.01
CA ASP A 177 -18.03 -3.33 20.91
C ASP A 177 -17.98 -2.31 19.76
N LEU A 178 -17.49 -2.72 18.59
CA LEU A 178 -17.11 -1.79 17.53
C LEU A 178 -18.31 -1.03 16.92
N VAL A 179 -19.44 -1.70 16.72
CA VAL A 179 -20.63 -1.10 16.08
C VAL A 179 -21.19 0.03 16.95
N ASN A 180 -21.32 -0.19 18.26
CA ASN A 180 -21.85 0.82 19.18
C ASN A 180 -20.85 1.96 19.42
N ARG A 181 -19.55 1.64 19.54
CA ARG A 181 -18.51 2.64 19.79
C ARG A 181 -18.19 3.48 18.55
N PHE A 182 -18.28 2.90 17.35
CA PHE A 182 -17.86 3.54 16.11
C PHE A 182 -18.90 3.38 14.99
N PRO A 183 -20.03 4.13 15.04
CA PRO A 183 -21.10 4.06 14.03
C PRO A 183 -20.66 4.37 12.59
N VAL A 184 -19.49 4.99 12.42
CA VAL A 184 -18.88 5.23 11.11
C VAL A 184 -18.64 3.93 10.32
N ILE A 185 -18.48 2.79 11.00
CA ILE A 185 -18.28 1.47 10.37
C ILE A 185 -19.46 1.13 9.47
N GLU A 186 -20.70 1.28 9.95
CA GLU A 186 -21.90 0.97 9.15
C GLU A 186 -22.11 1.98 8.02
N ARG A 187 -21.75 3.25 8.26
CA ARG A 187 -21.97 4.33 7.29
C ARG A 187 -21.09 4.20 6.05
N ILE A 188 -19.82 3.82 6.21
CA ILE A 188 -18.84 3.83 5.11
C ILE A 188 -18.09 2.52 4.93
N GLY A 189 -18.06 1.65 5.93
CA GLY A 189 -17.28 0.42 5.91
C GLY A 189 -18.17 -0.80 5.72
N GLY A 190 -17.89 -1.84 6.51
CA GLY A 190 -18.70 -3.04 6.58
C GLY A 190 -18.02 -4.15 7.38
N LEU A 191 -18.80 -5.16 7.77
CA LEU A 191 -18.32 -6.34 8.50
C LEU A 191 -18.51 -7.66 7.70
N GLY A 192 -19.18 -7.60 6.54
CA GLY A 192 -19.40 -8.77 5.65
C GLY A 192 -18.17 -9.15 4.84
N THR A 193 -18.21 -10.28 4.14
CA THR A 193 -17.14 -10.73 3.24
C THR A 193 -17.02 -9.82 2.00
N PHE A 194 -15.95 -9.99 1.22
CA PHE A 194 -15.74 -9.29 -0.05
C PHE A 194 -16.30 -10.11 -1.21
N GLU A 195 -17.61 -9.98 -1.46
CA GLU A 195 -18.30 -10.74 -2.50
C GLU A 195 -17.96 -10.19 -3.88
N LYS A 196 -18.05 -8.87 -4.05
CA LYS A 196 -17.66 -8.17 -5.28
C LYS A 196 -16.14 -8.01 -5.39
N GLY A 197 -15.45 -7.91 -4.27
CA GLY A 197 -14.01 -7.77 -4.20
C GLY A 197 -13.54 -6.31 -4.21
N LEU A 198 -12.22 -6.16 -4.21
CA LEU A 198 -11.52 -4.88 -4.18
C LEU A 198 -10.73 -4.67 -5.47
N TYR A 199 -10.58 -3.41 -5.83
CA TYR A 199 -9.60 -2.91 -6.79
C TYR A 199 -8.43 -2.30 -6.02
N GLY A 200 -7.19 -2.64 -6.36
CA GLY A 200 -6.00 -2.05 -5.76
C GLY A 200 -5.49 -0.88 -6.60
N CYS A 201 -5.29 0.28 -5.96
CA CYS A 201 -4.67 1.43 -6.61
C CYS A 201 -3.77 2.13 -5.60
N SER A 202 -2.46 1.82 -5.65
CA SER A 202 -1.52 2.23 -4.60
C SER A 202 -0.23 2.79 -5.16
N GLU A 203 0.32 3.82 -4.51
CA GLU A 203 1.63 4.36 -4.88
C GLU A 203 2.69 3.27 -4.82
N MET A 204 2.76 2.57 -3.70
CA MET A 204 3.57 1.36 -3.55
C MET A 204 2.66 0.13 -3.52
N MET A 205 2.91 -0.83 -4.42
CA MET A 205 2.35 -2.17 -4.33
C MET A 205 3.21 -2.97 -3.34
N VAL A 206 2.58 -3.40 -2.25
CA VAL A 206 3.18 -4.28 -1.24
C VAL A 206 2.73 -5.72 -1.46
N ASP A 207 3.49 -6.68 -0.90
CA ASP A 207 3.19 -8.12 -0.90
C ASP A 207 1.75 -8.45 -0.46
N GLY A 208 1.23 -7.68 0.49
CA GLY A 208 -0.15 -7.79 0.95
C GLY A 208 -1.20 -7.79 -0.17
N PHE A 209 -0.98 -7.09 -1.29
CA PHE A 209 -1.92 -7.12 -2.41
C PHE A 209 -1.98 -8.49 -3.10
N LEU A 210 -0.84 -9.18 -3.25
CA LEU A 210 -0.86 -10.54 -3.81
C LEU A 210 -1.48 -11.55 -2.85
N HIS A 211 -1.34 -11.35 -1.53
CA HIS A 211 -2.07 -12.16 -0.56
C HIS A 211 -3.58 -11.95 -0.67
N LEU A 212 -4.04 -10.71 -0.88
CA LEU A 212 -5.46 -10.43 -1.14
C LEU A 212 -5.93 -11.00 -2.48
N TYR A 213 -5.08 -10.97 -3.51
CA TYR A 213 -5.37 -11.58 -4.81
C TYR A 213 -5.57 -13.09 -4.68
N ASN A 214 -4.60 -13.79 -4.08
CA ASN A 214 -4.66 -15.23 -3.86
C ASN A 214 -5.82 -15.65 -2.93
N ALA A 215 -6.27 -14.76 -2.04
CA ALA A 215 -7.42 -14.98 -1.19
C ALA A 215 -8.78 -14.75 -1.89
N GLY A 216 -8.79 -14.36 -3.16
CA GLY A 216 -10.03 -14.06 -3.91
C GLY A 216 -10.68 -12.72 -3.54
N ILE A 217 -9.94 -11.83 -2.87
CA ILE A 217 -10.42 -10.52 -2.41
C ILE A 217 -10.12 -9.44 -3.45
N LEU A 218 -8.89 -9.41 -3.99
CA LEU A 218 -8.47 -8.42 -4.98
C LEU A 218 -8.87 -8.87 -6.40
N LYS A 219 -10.16 -8.83 -6.70
CA LYS A 219 -10.72 -9.37 -7.96
C LYS A 219 -11.57 -8.38 -8.75
N ARG A 220 -11.82 -7.17 -8.22
CA ARG A 220 -12.64 -6.18 -8.92
C ARG A 220 -11.82 -5.53 -10.03
N ALA A 221 -12.06 -5.97 -11.27
CA ALA A 221 -11.39 -5.43 -12.44
C ALA A 221 -11.88 -4.01 -12.80
N VAL A 222 -10.94 -3.18 -13.25
CA VAL A 222 -11.22 -1.87 -13.84
C VAL A 222 -10.68 -1.81 -15.25
N TYR A 223 -11.32 -1.02 -16.11
CA TYR A 223 -11.06 -0.97 -17.54
C TYR A 223 -10.62 0.43 -17.97
N PRO A 224 -9.70 0.56 -18.95
CA PRO A 224 -9.17 1.84 -19.42
C PRO A 224 -10.11 2.54 -20.43
N ASP A 225 -11.42 2.44 -20.22
CA ASP A 225 -12.44 3.12 -21.02
C ASP A 225 -13.54 3.66 -20.10
N LEU A 226 -13.81 4.96 -20.21
CA LEU A 226 -14.73 5.65 -19.30
C LEU A 226 -16.17 5.17 -19.47
N THR A 227 -16.63 4.97 -20.70
CA THR A 227 -18.02 4.59 -20.96
C THR A 227 -18.28 3.17 -20.49
N LEU A 228 -17.41 2.22 -20.85
CA LEU A 228 -17.46 0.84 -20.37
C LEU A 228 -17.38 0.79 -18.84
N GLN A 229 -16.40 1.47 -18.22
CA GLN A 229 -16.26 1.48 -16.76
C GLN A 229 -17.51 2.04 -16.07
N THR A 230 -18.11 3.08 -16.65
CA THR A 230 -19.34 3.69 -16.11
C THR A 230 -20.52 2.72 -16.19
N LEU A 231 -20.68 2.00 -17.30
CA LEU A 231 -21.75 1.00 -17.46
C LEU A 231 -21.55 -0.21 -16.54
N ILE A 232 -20.30 -0.63 -16.29
CA ILE A 232 -19.96 -1.67 -15.31
C ILE A 232 -20.37 -1.20 -13.91
N ASN A 233 -20.03 0.03 -13.52
CA ASN A 233 -20.42 0.59 -12.22
C ASN A 233 -21.95 0.69 -12.05
N GLN A 234 -22.68 0.85 -13.15
CA GLN A 234 -24.15 0.87 -13.18
C GLN A 234 -24.78 -0.53 -13.20
N GLY A 235 -23.98 -1.60 -13.31
CA GLY A 235 -24.47 -2.97 -13.44
C GLY A 235 -25.11 -3.28 -14.79
N LYS A 236 -24.90 -2.43 -15.81
CA LYS A 236 -25.42 -2.63 -17.17
C LYS A 236 -24.53 -3.51 -18.03
N VAL A 237 -23.25 -3.64 -17.66
CA VAL A 237 -22.28 -4.54 -18.29
C VAL A 237 -21.66 -5.39 -17.18
N GLY A 238 -21.77 -6.71 -17.30
CA GLY A 238 -21.18 -7.69 -16.37
C GLY A 238 -19.86 -8.29 -16.91
N GLU A 239 -19.25 -9.17 -16.12
CA GLU A 239 -18.02 -9.88 -16.53
C GLU A 239 -18.26 -10.81 -17.72
N THR A 240 -19.42 -11.46 -17.78
CA THR A 240 -19.85 -12.26 -18.93
C THR A 240 -20.60 -11.36 -19.93
N PRO A 241 -20.12 -11.24 -21.19
CA PRO A 241 -20.80 -10.47 -22.23
C PRO A 241 -22.23 -10.95 -22.49
N THR A 242 -23.13 -9.99 -22.72
CA THR A 242 -24.51 -10.26 -23.16
C THR A 242 -24.91 -9.31 -24.29
N VAL A 243 -26.00 -9.60 -25.00
CA VAL A 243 -26.52 -8.68 -26.02
C VAL A 243 -27.02 -7.38 -25.39
N GLU A 244 -27.59 -7.44 -24.18
CA GLU A 244 -28.03 -6.27 -23.42
C GLU A 244 -26.86 -5.35 -23.06
N ALA A 245 -25.67 -5.92 -22.82
CA ALA A 245 -24.45 -5.14 -22.62
C ALA A 245 -24.06 -4.35 -23.89
N LEU A 246 -24.27 -4.93 -25.09
CA LEU A 246 -24.06 -4.25 -26.36
C LEU A 246 -25.07 -3.11 -26.56
N ASP A 247 -26.33 -3.32 -26.18
CA ASP A 247 -27.35 -2.25 -26.21
C ASP A 247 -26.97 -1.09 -25.30
N ALA A 248 -26.56 -1.39 -24.07
CA ALA A 248 -26.14 -0.37 -23.11
C ALA A 248 -24.95 0.45 -23.64
N LEU A 249 -24.01 -0.19 -24.33
CA LEU A 249 -22.89 0.50 -25.00
C LEU A 249 -23.35 1.37 -26.18
N ALA A 250 -24.32 0.89 -26.97
CA ALA A 250 -24.86 1.64 -28.10
C ALA A 250 -25.65 2.87 -27.63
N GLU A 251 -26.49 2.70 -26.60
CA GLU A 251 -27.25 3.79 -25.96
C GLU A 251 -26.34 4.84 -25.33
N ALA A 252 -25.21 4.41 -24.75
CA ALA A 252 -24.20 5.31 -24.19
C ALA A 252 -23.27 5.93 -25.25
N GLY A 253 -23.41 5.55 -26.51
CA GLY A 253 -22.62 6.07 -27.63
C GLY A 253 -21.19 5.54 -27.72
N ALA A 254 -20.84 4.46 -27.01
CA ALA A 254 -19.55 3.79 -27.14
C ALA A 254 -19.41 3.05 -28.49
N ILE A 255 -20.54 2.54 -29.00
CA ILE A 255 -20.64 1.86 -30.30
C ILE A 255 -21.87 2.36 -31.06
N SER A 256 -21.93 2.10 -32.36
CA SER A 256 -23.10 2.43 -33.18
C SER A 256 -24.14 1.30 -33.12
N HIS A 257 -25.44 1.61 -33.19
CA HIS A 257 -26.48 0.56 -33.34
C HIS A 257 -26.31 -0.27 -34.62
N LYS A 258 -25.93 0.39 -35.72
CA LYS A 258 -25.42 -0.28 -36.92
C LYS A 258 -23.90 -0.28 -36.83
N LEU A 259 -23.32 -1.40 -36.40
CA LEU A 259 -21.93 -1.53 -36.05
C LEU A 259 -21.03 -1.20 -37.24
N LEU A 260 -19.99 -0.42 -36.95
CA LEU A 260 -18.88 -0.13 -37.85
C LEU A 260 -17.69 -1.02 -37.52
N ALA A 261 -16.69 -1.07 -38.42
CA ALA A 261 -15.47 -1.83 -38.19
C ALA A 261 -14.79 -1.47 -36.85
N ARG A 262 -14.71 -0.17 -36.53
CA ARG A 262 -14.15 0.31 -35.26
C ARG A 262 -14.93 -0.18 -34.03
N ASP A 263 -16.24 -0.35 -34.17
CA ASP A 263 -17.12 -0.79 -33.08
C ASP A 263 -16.88 -2.28 -32.82
N VAL A 264 -16.73 -3.08 -33.89
CA VAL A 264 -16.37 -4.51 -33.77
C VAL A 264 -14.98 -4.67 -33.15
N GLU A 265 -13.99 -3.88 -33.56
CA GLU A 265 -12.66 -3.91 -32.94
C GLU A 265 -12.70 -3.49 -31.47
N TYR A 266 -13.49 -2.46 -31.12
CA TYR A 266 -13.73 -2.07 -29.73
C TYR A 266 -14.34 -3.23 -28.91
N LEU A 267 -15.37 -3.88 -29.44
CA LEU A 267 -16.03 -5.01 -28.77
C LEU A 267 -15.10 -6.21 -28.62
N LYS A 268 -14.29 -6.52 -29.63
CA LYS A 268 -13.28 -7.59 -29.55
C LYS A 268 -12.18 -7.27 -28.56
N ARG A 269 -11.69 -6.02 -28.54
CA ARG A 269 -10.65 -5.55 -27.61
C ARG A 269 -11.04 -5.81 -26.16
N PHE A 270 -12.29 -5.54 -25.79
CA PHE A 270 -12.79 -5.76 -24.43
C PHE A 270 -13.44 -7.14 -24.22
N GLY A 271 -13.35 -8.05 -25.19
CA GLY A 271 -13.88 -9.41 -25.06
C GLY A 271 -15.42 -9.52 -25.12
N LEU A 272 -16.12 -8.46 -25.51
CA LEU A 272 -17.58 -8.48 -25.69
C LEU A 272 -18.00 -9.32 -26.90
N LEU A 273 -17.17 -9.32 -27.95
CA LEU A 273 -17.28 -10.24 -29.07
C LEU A 273 -16.07 -11.19 -29.11
N ALA A 274 -16.30 -12.42 -29.56
CA ALA A 274 -15.26 -13.41 -29.75
C ALA A 274 -14.24 -12.97 -30.80
N GLN A 275 -12.96 -13.36 -30.60
CA GLN A 275 -11.87 -12.96 -31.50
C GLN A 275 -12.02 -13.50 -32.92
N SER A 276 -12.73 -14.62 -33.08
CA SER A 276 -13.06 -15.25 -34.37
C SER A 276 -14.02 -14.43 -35.23
N VAL A 277 -14.79 -13.50 -34.64
CA VAL A 277 -15.76 -12.69 -35.38
C VAL A 277 -15.04 -11.72 -36.32
N GLN A 278 -15.44 -11.76 -37.60
CA GLN A 278 -14.96 -10.85 -38.63
C GLN A 278 -16.05 -9.84 -39.02
N PHE A 279 -15.62 -8.69 -39.52
CA PHE A 279 -16.52 -7.66 -40.06
C PHE A 279 -16.21 -7.40 -41.53
N LYS A 280 -17.18 -7.67 -42.42
CA LYS A 280 -17.03 -7.47 -43.86
C LYS A 280 -18.33 -7.00 -44.48
N GLY A 281 -18.29 -5.94 -45.28
CA GLY A 281 -19.46 -5.45 -46.02
C GLY A 281 -20.70 -5.15 -45.14
N GLY A 282 -20.50 -4.70 -43.90
CA GLY A 282 -21.59 -4.42 -42.97
C GLY A 282 -22.20 -5.64 -42.28
N HIS A 283 -21.53 -6.80 -42.36
CA HIS A 283 -21.96 -8.05 -41.72
C HIS A 283 -20.93 -8.52 -40.70
N LEU A 284 -21.42 -9.15 -39.63
CA LEU A 284 -20.64 -9.98 -38.71
C LEU A 284 -20.65 -11.41 -39.26
N LEU A 285 -19.50 -12.08 -39.28
CA LEU A 285 -19.39 -13.43 -39.80
C LEU A 285 -18.35 -14.25 -39.04
N LEU A 286 -18.63 -15.54 -38.88
CA LEU A 286 -17.67 -16.56 -38.47
C LEU A 286 -17.10 -17.29 -39.70
N ASP A 287 -17.94 -17.52 -40.69
CA ASP A 287 -17.62 -18.08 -42.01
C ASP A 287 -18.62 -17.55 -43.06
N GLU A 288 -18.57 -18.05 -44.31
CA GLU A 288 -19.41 -17.55 -45.40
C GLU A 288 -20.92 -17.82 -45.18
N ASP A 289 -21.27 -18.93 -44.55
CA ASP A 289 -22.66 -19.35 -44.34
C ASP A 289 -23.20 -18.91 -42.96
N ASN A 290 -22.31 -18.59 -42.03
CA ASN A 290 -22.62 -18.19 -40.66
C ASN A 290 -22.36 -16.69 -40.45
N HIS A 291 -23.34 -15.88 -40.81
CA HIS A 291 -23.27 -14.42 -40.75
C HIS A 291 -24.60 -13.75 -40.41
N ALA A 292 -24.53 -12.51 -39.94
CA ALA A 292 -25.68 -11.64 -39.74
C ALA A 292 -25.34 -10.18 -40.12
N GLU A 293 -26.34 -9.40 -40.53
CA GLU A 293 -26.16 -7.97 -40.70
C GLU A 293 -25.75 -7.34 -39.36
N ALA A 294 -24.77 -6.45 -39.36
CA ALA A 294 -24.23 -5.85 -38.15
C ALA A 294 -25.12 -4.69 -37.64
N ASP A 295 -26.40 -4.97 -37.38
CA ASP A 295 -27.39 -4.00 -36.90
C ASP A 295 -28.12 -4.53 -35.65
N LEU A 296 -27.76 -3.99 -34.48
CA LEU A 296 -28.27 -4.39 -33.17
C LEU A 296 -29.78 -4.13 -32.99
N ARG A 297 -30.42 -3.39 -33.90
CA ARG A 297 -31.86 -3.12 -33.90
C ARG A 297 -32.68 -4.28 -34.48
N LYS A 298 -32.03 -5.24 -35.15
CA LYS A 298 -32.68 -6.39 -35.76
C LYS A 298 -32.66 -7.60 -34.82
N ASP A 299 -33.84 -8.19 -34.58
CA ASP A 299 -33.96 -9.36 -33.71
C ASP A 299 -33.13 -10.56 -34.18
N GLU A 300 -33.05 -10.78 -35.49
CA GLU A 300 -32.23 -11.84 -36.11
C GLU A 300 -30.74 -11.67 -35.78
N THR A 301 -30.22 -10.44 -35.91
CA THR A 301 -28.83 -10.12 -35.56
C THR A 301 -28.57 -10.35 -34.08
N ARG A 302 -29.48 -9.92 -33.21
CA ARG A 302 -29.37 -10.07 -31.75
C ARG A 302 -29.32 -11.55 -31.36
N GLN A 303 -30.22 -12.36 -31.91
CA GLN A 303 -30.24 -13.81 -31.68
C GLN A 303 -28.97 -14.49 -32.20
N TRP A 304 -28.50 -14.08 -33.39
CA TRP A 304 -27.27 -14.61 -33.96
C TRP A 304 -26.05 -14.30 -33.10
N ILE A 305 -25.92 -13.05 -32.60
CA ILE A 305 -24.83 -12.64 -31.71
C ILE A 305 -24.86 -13.46 -30.42
N ALA A 306 -26.03 -13.56 -29.78
CA ALA A 306 -26.21 -14.32 -28.54
C ALA A 306 -25.78 -15.78 -28.67
N ALA A 307 -26.05 -16.39 -29.83
CA ALA A 307 -25.75 -17.80 -30.07
C ALA A 307 -24.31 -18.06 -30.53
N ASN A 308 -23.66 -17.10 -31.21
CA ASN A 308 -22.45 -17.39 -31.98
C ASN A 308 -21.27 -16.43 -31.76
N ALA A 309 -21.51 -15.18 -31.34
CA ALA A 309 -20.53 -14.12 -31.50
C ALA A 309 -20.06 -13.47 -30.19
N LEU A 310 -20.77 -13.66 -29.07
CA LEU A 310 -20.34 -13.15 -27.77
C LEU A 310 -19.00 -13.79 -27.35
N GLY A 311 -18.16 -13.02 -26.66
CA GLY A 311 -16.97 -13.58 -26.00
C GLY A 311 -17.32 -14.26 -24.68
N ASP A 312 -16.38 -15.03 -24.14
CA ASP A 312 -16.59 -15.79 -22.89
C ASP A 312 -16.57 -14.90 -21.64
N GLN A 313 -15.70 -13.88 -21.64
CA GLN A 313 -15.51 -12.93 -20.54
C GLN A 313 -14.92 -11.61 -21.06
N LEU A 314 -15.15 -10.53 -20.32
CA LEU A 314 -14.46 -9.26 -20.57
C LEU A 314 -12.93 -9.43 -20.47
N LYS A 315 -12.21 -8.70 -21.31
CA LYS A 315 -10.74 -8.74 -21.41
C LYS A 315 -10.10 -7.38 -21.11
N GLY A 316 -8.85 -7.40 -20.66
CA GLY A 316 -8.07 -6.20 -20.35
C GLY A 316 -8.45 -5.53 -19.02
N GLY A 317 -9.11 -6.27 -18.12
CA GLY A 317 -9.45 -5.80 -16.79
C GLY A 317 -8.24 -5.83 -15.85
N ILE A 318 -7.96 -4.71 -15.19
CA ILE A 318 -6.87 -4.56 -14.22
C ILE A 318 -7.43 -4.62 -12.80
N VAL A 319 -6.87 -5.46 -11.93
CA VAL A 319 -7.27 -5.54 -10.52
C VAL A 319 -6.32 -4.78 -9.60
N MET A 320 -5.10 -4.48 -10.07
CA MET A 320 -4.09 -3.77 -9.30
C MET A 320 -3.32 -2.78 -10.17
N HIS A 321 -3.43 -1.48 -9.85
CA HIS A 321 -2.50 -0.47 -10.33
C HIS A 321 -1.50 -0.09 -9.23
N GLY A 322 -0.21 -0.16 -9.54
CA GLY A 322 0.90 0.21 -8.65
C GLY A 322 1.80 1.26 -9.27
N GLY A 323 2.34 2.21 -8.50
CA GLY A 323 3.37 3.14 -9.00
C GLY A 323 4.76 2.50 -9.02
N PHE A 324 5.11 1.84 -7.92
CA PHE A 324 6.33 1.06 -7.77
C PHE A 324 6.11 -0.06 -6.74
N PHE A 325 7.05 -0.99 -6.59
CA PHE A 325 6.98 -2.00 -5.53
C PHE A 325 8.32 -2.30 -4.90
N LEU A 326 8.26 -2.69 -3.63
CA LEU A 326 9.38 -3.17 -2.84
C LEU A 326 8.80 -4.09 -1.76
N GLY A 327 9.43 -5.24 -1.54
CA GLY A 327 8.96 -6.17 -0.54
C GLY A 327 9.99 -7.22 -0.14
N PRO A 328 9.56 -8.21 0.65
CA PRO A 328 10.35 -9.37 1.05
C PRO A 328 10.71 -10.26 -0.16
N ARG A 329 11.60 -11.23 0.04
CA ARG A 329 12.06 -12.11 -1.06
C ARG A 329 10.91 -12.93 -1.65
N ASN A 330 10.05 -13.49 -0.80
CA ASN A 330 8.89 -14.28 -1.22
C ASN A 330 7.92 -13.47 -2.10
N PHE A 331 7.85 -12.14 -1.96
CA PHE A 331 7.03 -11.30 -2.81
C PHE A 331 7.51 -11.31 -4.28
N TYR A 332 8.82 -11.22 -4.50
CA TYR A 332 9.38 -11.35 -5.85
C TYR A 332 9.19 -12.76 -6.40
N GLU A 333 9.32 -13.79 -5.56
CA GLU A 333 9.05 -15.18 -5.96
C GLU A 333 7.58 -15.38 -6.38
N MET A 334 6.63 -14.77 -5.66
CA MET A 334 5.21 -14.78 -6.03
C MET A 334 4.97 -14.07 -7.35
N LEU A 335 5.63 -12.93 -7.60
CA LEU A 335 5.52 -12.20 -8.87
C LEU A 335 6.06 -13.01 -10.05
N HIS A 336 7.20 -13.68 -9.88
CA HIS A 336 7.77 -14.56 -10.91
C HIS A 336 6.92 -15.80 -11.20
N ALA A 337 6.13 -16.25 -10.23
CA ALA A 337 5.27 -17.42 -10.35
C ALA A 337 3.89 -17.11 -10.96
N LEU A 338 3.57 -15.85 -11.26
CA LEU A 338 2.30 -15.48 -11.87
C LEU A 338 2.20 -16.05 -13.29
N THR A 339 1.00 -16.48 -13.67
CA THR A 339 0.71 -16.83 -15.07
C THR A 339 0.72 -15.58 -15.93
N ASP A 340 0.86 -15.72 -17.25
CA ASP A 340 0.79 -14.56 -18.15
C ASP A 340 -0.57 -13.83 -18.05
N GLU A 341 -1.66 -14.55 -17.80
CA GLU A 341 -2.99 -13.98 -17.57
C GLU A 341 -3.05 -13.19 -16.24
N ASP A 342 -2.45 -13.69 -15.17
CA ASP A 342 -2.41 -12.99 -13.89
C ASP A 342 -1.51 -11.74 -13.96
N HIS A 343 -0.41 -11.82 -14.72
CA HIS A 343 0.45 -10.66 -14.99
C HIS A 343 -0.31 -9.55 -15.70
N GLU A 344 -1.19 -9.87 -16.65
CA GLU A 344 -2.00 -8.86 -17.36
C GLU A 344 -2.98 -8.13 -16.42
N LYS A 345 -3.39 -8.74 -15.30
CA LYS A 345 -4.29 -8.12 -14.31
C LYS A 345 -3.58 -7.11 -13.39
N ILE A 346 -2.25 -7.01 -13.43
CA ILE A 346 -1.45 -6.10 -12.62
C ILE A 346 -0.76 -5.07 -13.53
N CYS A 347 -1.01 -3.79 -13.29
CA CYS A 347 -0.45 -2.70 -14.08
C CYS A 347 0.45 -1.81 -13.21
N MET A 348 1.75 -1.92 -13.41
CA MET A 348 2.71 -0.99 -12.81
C MET A 348 2.81 0.25 -13.72
N THR A 349 2.53 1.44 -13.20
CA THR A 349 2.24 2.65 -13.99
C THR A 349 2.83 3.92 -13.34
N SER A 350 2.54 5.08 -13.93
CA SER A 350 3.02 6.38 -13.46
C SER A 350 2.45 6.76 -12.08
N VAL A 351 3.30 7.36 -11.23
CA VAL A 351 2.84 7.95 -9.95
C VAL A 351 1.89 9.11 -10.15
N ARG A 352 1.92 9.79 -11.30
CA ARG A 352 0.96 10.85 -11.65
C ARG A 352 -0.41 10.28 -11.98
N PHE A 353 -0.46 9.08 -12.57
CA PHE A 353 -1.73 8.37 -12.74
C PHE A 353 -2.32 7.96 -11.38
N ILE A 354 -1.49 7.40 -10.48
CA ILE A 354 -1.92 6.88 -9.18
C ILE A 354 -2.30 7.98 -8.20
N ASN A 355 -1.42 8.96 -7.98
CA ASN A 355 -1.49 9.83 -6.82
C ASN A 355 -2.40 11.06 -7.02
N HIS A 356 -2.86 11.39 -8.23
CA HIS A 356 -3.83 12.47 -8.38
C HIS A 356 -4.86 12.18 -9.46
N LEU A 357 -5.94 12.97 -9.46
CA LEU A 357 -7.05 12.81 -10.39
C LEU A 357 -6.84 13.56 -11.70
N TYR A 358 -5.99 14.59 -11.77
CA TYR A 358 -5.80 15.35 -13.01
C TYR A 358 -5.53 14.46 -14.22
N ASP A 359 -5.99 14.92 -15.38
CA ASP A 359 -5.82 14.22 -16.64
C ASP A 359 -4.37 13.81 -16.88
N HIS A 360 -4.23 12.59 -17.36
CA HIS A 360 -2.97 11.98 -17.74
C HIS A 360 -3.15 11.25 -19.06
N ARG A 361 -2.07 11.05 -19.82
CA ARG A 361 -2.12 10.29 -21.09
C ARG A 361 -2.63 8.86 -20.91
N LEU A 362 -2.52 8.31 -19.70
CA LEU A 362 -2.98 6.97 -19.32
C LEU A 362 -4.41 6.95 -18.76
N GLY A 363 -5.04 8.10 -18.54
CA GLY A 363 -6.44 8.16 -18.10
C GLY A 363 -6.86 9.55 -17.64
N SER A 364 -8.11 9.89 -17.94
CA SER A 364 -8.73 11.15 -17.52
C SER A 364 -9.13 11.14 -16.05
N GLU A 365 -9.41 12.32 -15.51
CA GLU A 365 -9.98 12.50 -14.17
C GLU A 365 -11.27 11.69 -13.99
N GLN A 366 -12.19 11.79 -14.94
CA GLN A 366 -13.47 11.09 -14.88
C GLN A 366 -13.26 9.57 -14.86
N LEU A 367 -12.33 9.04 -15.65
CA LEU A 367 -12.00 7.61 -15.66
C LEU A 367 -11.45 7.18 -14.30
N LYS A 368 -10.47 7.90 -13.76
CA LYS A 368 -9.88 7.59 -12.45
C LYS A 368 -10.93 7.60 -11.34
N ILE A 369 -11.86 8.56 -11.35
CA ILE A 369 -12.99 8.60 -10.40
C ILE A 369 -13.90 7.40 -10.59
N ALA A 370 -14.27 7.08 -11.84
CA ALA A 370 -15.13 5.94 -12.15
C ALA A 370 -14.49 4.62 -11.67
N GLN A 371 -13.19 4.43 -11.86
CA GLN A 371 -12.48 3.25 -11.38
C GLN A 371 -12.36 3.19 -9.85
N ARG A 372 -12.17 4.33 -9.18
CA ARG A 372 -11.88 4.43 -7.73
C ARG A 372 -13.14 4.49 -6.86
N GLN A 373 -14.09 3.59 -7.08
CA GLN A 373 -15.30 3.49 -6.27
C GLN A 373 -14.95 3.26 -4.79
N HIS A 374 -15.64 4.00 -3.90
CA HIS A 374 -15.54 3.88 -2.45
C HIS A 374 -14.11 3.77 -1.90
N ALA A 375 -13.17 4.55 -2.45
CA ALA A 375 -11.75 4.39 -2.16
C ALA A 375 -11.40 4.59 -0.67
N ARG A 376 -10.50 3.76 -0.16
CA ARG A 376 -9.92 3.88 1.18
C ARG A 376 -8.42 4.12 1.03
N PHE A 377 -8.03 5.34 1.32
CA PHE A 377 -6.63 5.75 1.28
C PHE A 377 -6.03 5.66 2.67
N ILE A 378 -5.31 4.57 2.94
CA ILE A 378 -4.89 4.19 4.29
C ILE A 378 -3.39 4.43 4.45
N ASN A 379 -3.06 5.51 5.17
CA ASN A 379 -1.69 5.93 5.41
C ASN A 379 -1.33 5.88 6.89
N SER A 380 -0.05 5.73 7.19
CA SER A 380 0.46 5.81 8.56
C SER A 380 0.95 7.23 8.84
N THR A 381 0.74 7.72 10.07
CA THR A 381 1.27 9.01 10.56
C THR A 381 2.03 8.80 11.86
N MET A 382 3.02 9.64 12.15
CA MET A 382 3.80 9.54 13.38
C MET A 382 3.07 10.18 14.56
N ILE A 383 2.49 11.36 14.33
CA ILE A 383 1.85 12.20 15.33
C ILE A 383 0.56 12.78 14.74
N ALA A 384 -0.46 12.91 15.58
CA ALA A 384 -1.68 13.66 15.26
C ALA A 384 -1.95 14.68 16.37
N THR A 385 -2.53 15.82 16.02
CA THR A 385 -3.04 16.78 17.01
C THR A 385 -4.50 16.52 17.33
N LEU A 386 -4.99 16.95 18.50
CA LEU A 386 -6.42 16.84 18.85
C LEU A 386 -7.35 17.57 17.86
N LEU A 387 -6.82 18.56 17.14
CA LEU A 387 -7.55 19.28 16.10
C LEU A 387 -7.54 18.57 14.73
N GLY A 388 -6.76 17.50 14.58
CA GLY A 388 -6.71 16.68 13.36
C GLY A 388 -5.69 17.11 12.32
N ALA A 389 -4.63 17.83 12.69
CA ALA A 389 -3.42 17.96 11.84
C ALA A 389 -2.47 16.77 12.09
N CYS A 390 -1.74 16.32 11.05
CA CYS A 390 -0.78 15.22 11.13
C CYS A 390 0.66 15.61 10.86
N VAL A 391 1.56 14.78 11.38
CA VAL A 391 2.99 14.83 11.12
C VAL A 391 3.50 13.43 10.81
N SER A 392 4.08 13.27 9.63
CA SER A 392 4.52 11.97 9.10
C SER A 392 6.00 11.93 8.73
N ASP A 393 6.65 13.09 8.59
CA ASP A 393 7.99 13.19 8.00
C ASP A 393 9.01 13.96 8.84
N GLY A 394 8.59 14.73 9.87
CA GLY A 394 9.47 15.64 10.60
C GLY A 394 9.32 15.63 12.12
N LEU A 395 10.34 16.15 12.80
CA LEU A 395 10.34 16.44 14.23
C LEU A 395 9.98 17.91 14.50
N ASP A 396 9.63 18.23 15.74
CA ASP A 396 9.26 19.58 16.20
C ASP A 396 10.35 20.64 16.00
N ASN A 397 11.62 20.23 15.95
CA ASN A 397 12.76 21.08 15.66
C ASN A 397 13.08 21.22 14.16
N GLY A 398 12.21 20.72 13.28
CA GLY A 398 12.38 20.80 11.83
C GLY A 398 13.26 19.72 11.22
N LYS A 399 13.84 18.79 12.02
CA LYS A 399 14.62 17.68 11.47
C LYS A 399 13.72 16.71 10.70
N VAL A 400 14.16 16.35 9.50
CA VAL A 400 13.49 15.42 8.60
C VAL A 400 13.82 13.98 9.00
N VAL A 401 12.77 13.21 9.23
CA VAL A 401 12.77 11.78 9.57
C VAL A 401 12.65 10.93 8.31
N SER A 402 11.76 11.30 7.40
CA SER A 402 11.47 10.57 6.15
C SER A 402 10.93 11.50 5.08
N GLY A 403 10.63 10.99 3.89
CA GLY A 403 9.89 11.74 2.88
C GLY A 403 8.39 11.76 3.13
N VAL A 404 7.70 12.75 2.55
CA VAL A 404 6.23 12.85 2.59
C VAL A 404 5.52 11.89 1.61
N GLY A 405 6.23 11.46 0.57
CA GLY A 405 5.68 10.61 -0.49
C GLY A 405 4.43 11.21 -1.13
N GLY A 406 3.42 10.38 -1.39
CA GLY A 406 2.09 10.78 -1.85
C GLY A 406 1.05 10.95 -0.74
N GLN A 407 1.42 11.04 0.55
CA GLN A 407 0.42 11.09 1.62
C GLN A 407 -0.56 12.27 1.44
N TYR A 408 -0.05 13.48 1.17
CA TYR A 408 -0.90 14.65 0.89
C TYR A 408 -1.84 14.40 -0.30
N ASN A 409 -1.30 13.83 -1.37
CA ASN A 409 -2.02 13.55 -2.60
C ASN A 409 -3.23 12.64 -2.36
N PHE A 410 -3.07 11.55 -1.62
CA PHE A 410 -4.17 10.65 -1.28
C PHE A 410 -5.18 11.26 -0.29
N VAL A 411 -4.71 12.09 0.65
CA VAL A 411 -5.60 12.82 1.56
C VAL A 411 -6.48 13.77 0.76
N ALA A 412 -5.92 14.58 -0.14
CA ALA A 412 -6.66 15.51 -0.97
C ALA A 412 -7.65 14.76 -1.89
N MET A 413 -7.18 13.71 -2.58
CA MET A 413 -8.01 12.87 -3.44
C MET A 413 -9.22 12.26 -2.72
N ALA A 414 -9.10 11.94 -1.43
CA ALA A 414 -10.20 11.44 -0.63
C ALA A 414 -11.36 12.43 -0.42
N HIS A 415 -11.10 13.72 -0.56
CA HIS A 415 -12.13 14.77 -0.50
C HIS A 415 -12.75 15.00 -1.88
N ASP A 416 -11.96 14.82 -2.95
CA ASP A 416 -12.41 15.04 -4.33
C ASP A 416 -13.14 13.83 -4.94
N THR A 417 -12.94 12.62 -4.39
CA THR A 417 -13.55 11.39 -4.92
C THR A 417 -14.82 11.01 -4.15
N PRO A 418 -15.99 10.87 -4.82
CA PRO A 418 -17.24 10.49 -4.17
C PRO A 418 -17.15 9.19 -3.36
N GLY A 419 -17.57 9.24 -2.10
CA GLY A 419 -17.56 8.08 -1.21
C GLY A 419 -16.16 7.61 -0.77
N ALA A 420 -15.09 8.29 -1.18
CA ALA A 420 -13.73 7.99 -0.74
C ALA A 420 -13.43 8.58 0.65
N ARG A 421 -12.50 7.96 1.36
CA ARG A 421 -12.08 8.36 2.71
C ARG A 421 -10.57 8.23 2.89
N SER A 422 -10.00 9.24 3.54
CA SER A 422 -8.62 9.27 4.02
C SER A 422 -8.58 8.74 5.45
N ILE A 423 -7.77 7.71 5.67
CA ILE A 423 -7.63 7.03 6.96
C ILE A 423 -6.17 7.11 7.39
N LEU A 424 -5.92 7.79 8.50
CA LEU A 424 -4.58 7.95 9.07
C LEU A 424 -4.43 7.08 10.31
N LYS A 425 -3.53 6.11 10.23
CA LYS A 425 -3.22 5.15 11.29
C LYS A 425 -2.04 5.64 12.11
N LEU A 426 -2.12 5.54 13.43
CA LEU A 426 -1.00 5.79 14.32
C LEU A 426 -1.10 4.95 15.59
N LYS A 427 0.05 4.62 16.17
CA LYS A 427 0.10 4.12 17.55
C LYS A 427 -0.29 5.27 18.46
N SER A 428 -1.11 5.03 19.48
CA SER A 428 -1.50 6.08 20.44
C SER A 428 -0.30 6.65 21.21
N THR A 429 0.75 5.85 21.41
CA THR A 429 1.95 6.19 22.18
C THR A 429 3.25 5.74 21.49
N ARG A 430 4.38 6.33 21.92
CA ARG A 430 5.74 5.89 21.57
C ARG A 430 6.67 6.02 22.78
N VAL A 431 7.86 5.43 22.70
CA VAL A 431 8.93 5.66 23.68
C VAL A 431 9.88 6.73 23.14
N ALA A 432 10.06 7.81 23.89
CA ALA A 432 11.00 8.88 23.59
C ALA A 432 11.85 9.18 24.85
N GLY A 433 13.17 9.18 24.72
CA GLY A 433 14.07 9.40 25.87
C GLY A 433 13.91 8.39 27.01
N GLY A 434 13.44 7.17 26.71
CA GLY A 434 13.14 6.14 27.72
C GLY A 434 11.81 6.32 28.45
N GLN A 435 11.00 7.32 28.08
CA GLN A 435 9.67 7.54 28.63
C GLN A 435 8.59 7.29 27.58
N THR A 436 7.47 6.73 28.02
CA THR A 436 6.27 6.63 27.18
C THR A 436 5.66 8.02 27.02
N VAL A 437 5.41 8.43 25.79
CA VAL A 437 4.77 9.70 25.44
C VAL A 437 3.63 9.46 24.45
N SER A 438 2.65 10.36 24.45
CA SER A 438 1.54 10.31 23.50
C SER A 438 1.98 10.72 22.08
N ASN A 439 1.43 10.04 21.07
CA ASN A 439 1.47 10.46 19.68
C ASN A 439 0.24 11.30 19.29
N ILE A 440 -0.83 11.27 20.10
CA ILE A 440 -1.91 12.25 20.04
C ILE A 440 -1.54 13.41 20.96
N GLN A 441 -1.30 14.58 20.38
CA GLN A 441 -0.84 15.76 21.11
C GLN A 441 -1.85 16.91 21.00
N PHE A 442 -1.81 17.89 21.90
CA PHE A 442 -2.63 19.09 21.74
C PHE A 442 -2.13 19.97 20.57
N ASN A 443 -0.82 20.13 20.45
CA ASN A 443 -0.14 20.89 19.40
C ASN A 443 1.23 20.27 19.06
N TYR A 444 1.77 20.53 17.87
CA TYR A 444 3.11 20.10 17.45
C TYR A 444 3.75 21.09 16.47
N GLY A 445 5.07 21.29 16.56
CA GLY A 445 5.82 22.29 15.80
C GLY A 445 6.12 21.96 14.33
N TYR A 446 5.41 20.99 13.75
CA TYR A 446 5.59 20.53 12.37
C TYR A 446 4.23 20.09 11.81
N CYS A 447 4.05 20.12 10.50
CA CYS A 447 2.80 19.71 9.86
C CYS A 447 3.04 19.13 8.47
N THR A 448 2.51 17.92 8.22
CA THR A 448 2.46 17.28 6.91
C THR A 448 1.07 17.46 6.30
N ILE A 449 0.02 17.12 7.08
CA ILE A 449 -1.38 17.25 6.65
C ILE A 449 -2.08 18.30 7.53
N PRO A 450 -2.54 19.42 6.96
CA PRO A 450 -3.22 20.45 7.71
C PRO A 450 -4.63 20.01 8.13
N ARG A 451 -5.09 20.53 9.29
CA ARG A 451 -6.33 20.09 9.93
C ARG A 451 -7.61 20.27 9.11
N HIS A 452 -7.63 21.15 8.10
CA HIS A 452 -8.82 21.34 7.27
C HIS A 452 -9.05 20.15 6.32
N LEU A 453 -8.03 19.30 6.12
CA LEU A 453 -8.14 18.04 5.39
C LEU A 453 -8.39 16.83 6.30
N ARG A 454 -8.65 17.06 7.61
CA ARG A 454 -8.89 15.98 8.58
C ARG A 454 -10.04 15.09 8.14
N ASP A 455 -9.86 13.78 8.33
CA ASP A 455 -10.85 12.79 7.97
C ASP A 455 -10.95 11.70 9.04
N ILE A 456 -10.38 10.52 8.84
CA ILE A 456 -10.43 9.43 9.83
C ILE A 456 -9.06 9.20 10.46
N TYR A 457 -9.05 8.97 11.77
CA TYR A 457 -7.89 8.55 12.53
C TYR A 457 -8.14 7.20 13.20
N VAL A 458 -7.14 6.32 13.18
CA VAL A 458 -7.24 4.98 13.77
C VAL A 458 -6.04 4.72 14.68
N THR A 459 -6.31 4.36 15.93
CA THR A 459 -5.33 3.81 16.88
C THR A 459 -5.73 2.39 17.27
N GLU A 460 -4.95 1.75 18.13
CA GLU A 460 -5.26 0.44 18.70
C GLU A 460 -6.56 0.45 19.53
N TYR A 461 -7.06 1.63 19.90
CA TYR A 461 -8.25 1.81 20.73
C TYR A 461 -9.54 2.05 19.95
N GLY A 462 -9.43 2.39 18.66
CA GLY A 462 -10.59 2.58 17.80
C GLY A 462 -10.43 3.64 16.73
N ILE A 463 -11.57 4.24 16.36
CA ILE A 463 -11.73 5.08 15.16
C ILE A 463 -12.28 6.46 15.55
N ALA A 464 -11.61 7.53 15.12
CA ALA A 464 -12.11 8.89 15.23
C ALA A 464 -12.48 9.43 13.83
N ASP A 465 -13.76 9.76 13.64
CA ASP A 465 -14.33 10.29 12.41
C ASP A 465 -14.47 11.82 12.51
N LEU A 466 -13.60 12.59 11.86
CA LEU A 466 -13.46 14.04 12.08
C LEU A 466 -14.02 14.93 10.95
N ARG A 467 -14.27 14.36 9.77
CA ARG A 467 -14.69 15.12 8.58
C ARG A 467 -15.98 15.90 8.86
N GLY A 468 -15.97 17.20 8.57
CA GLY A 468 -17.12 18.08 8.73
C GLY A 468 -17.51 18.44 10.18
N ARG A 469 -16.78 17.94 11.19
CA ARG A 469 -17.07 18.22 12.60
C ARG A 469 -16.48 19.55 13.06
N SER A 470 -17.03 20.12 14.13
CA SER A 470 -16.48 21.27 14.84
C SER A 470 -15.19 20.89 15.60
N ASP A 471 -14.41 21.90 16.03
CA ASP A 471 -13.17 21.66 16.78
C ASP A 471 -13.41 20.89 18.09
N ALA A 472 -14.46 21.22 18.83
CA ALA A 472 -14.80 20.55 20.08
C ALA A 472 -15.14 19.08 19.83
N GLU A 473 -15.97 18.80 18.83
CA GLU A 473 -16.31 17.42 18.45
C GLU A 473 -15.08 16.63 17.97
N CYS A 474 -14.17 17.26 17.21
CA CYS A 474 -12.94 16.60 16.80
C CYS A 474 -12.05 16.24 17.99
N ILE A 475 -11.88 17.16 18.93
CA ILE A 475 -11.14 16.90 20.17
C ILE A 475 -11.78 15.73 20.93
N ILE A 476 -13.11 15.70 21.03
CA ILE A 476 -13.85 14.61 21.68
C ILE A 476 -13.54 13.28 21.00
N GLU A 477 -13.67 13.18 19.67
CA GLU A 477 -13.39 11.93 18.95
C GLU A 477 -11.91 11.51 19.05
N MET A 478 -10.97 12.44 19.01
CA MET A 478 -9.54 12.15 19.18
C MET A 478 -9.21 11.67 20.60
N LEU A 479 -9.87 12.22 21.63
CA LEU A 479 -9.72 11.76 23.02
C LEU A 479 -10.21 10.32 23.20
N LYS A 480 -11.30 9.92 22.52
CA LYS A 480 -11.85 8.55 22.56
C LYS A 480 -10.87 7.49 22.05
N ILE A 481 -9.90 7.86 21.22
CA ILE A 481 -8.89 6.95 20.66
C ILE A 481 -7.48 7.20 21.23
N ALA A 482 -7.35 8.10 22.21
CA ALA A 482 -6.09 8.33 22.94
C ALA A 482 -5.91 7.30 24.07
N ASP A 483 -4.65 7.03 24.42
CA ASP A 483 -4.29 6.22 25.58
C ASP A 483 -4.75 6.91 26.88
N SER A 484 -5.42 6.15 27.75
CA SER A 484 -6.04 6.65 28.98
C SER A 484 -5.07 7.37 29.90
N ARG A 485 -3.77 7.02 29.88
CA ARG A 485 -2.74 7.67 30.70
C ARG A 485 -2.54 9.14 30.33
N PHE A 486 -2.88 9.53 29.10
CA PHE A 486 -2.68 10.89 28.58
C PHE A 486 -3.98 11.68 28.37
N GLN A 487 -5.13 11.01 28.37
CA GLN A 487 -6.45 11.65 28.22
C GLN A 487 -6.68 12.82 29.20
N PRO A 488 -6.38 12.73 30.51
CA PRO A 488 -6.63 13.83 31.44
C PRO A 488 -5.85 15.10 31.09
N GLN A 489 -4.56 14.95 30.73
CA GLN A 489 -3.69 16.07 30.36
C GLN A 489 -4.16 16.71 29.04
N LEU A 490 -4.46 15.90 28.02
CA LEU A 490 -4.95 16.37 26.73
C LEU A 490 -6.28 17.12 26.87
N MET A 491 -7.20 16.60 27.68
CA MET A 491 -8.47 17.24 27.99
C MET A 491 -8.29 18.56 28.74
N ALA A 492 -7.37 18.62 29.71
CA ALA A 492 -7.07 19.85 30.44
C ALA A 492 -6.49 20.94 29.52
N GLN A 493 -5.59 20.57 28.60
CA GLN A 493 -5.06 21.49 27.58
C GLN A 493 -6.16 22.05 26.68
N ALA A 494 -7.08 21.19 26.21
CA ALA A 494 -8.20 21.61 25.38
C ALA A 494 -9.18 22.54 26.12
N LYS A 495 -9.49 22.26 27.39
CA LYS A 495 -10.32 23.11 28.26
C LYS A 495 -9.65 24.45 28.53
N ALA A 496 -8.36 24.46 28.86
CA ALA A 496 -7.61 25.69 29.10
C ALA A 496 -7.57 26.60 27.86
N ALA A 497 -7.53 26.02 26.66
CA ALA A 497 -7.58 26.76 25.40
C ALA A 497 -9.00 27.18 24.97
N GLY A 498 -10.05 26.90 25.76
CA GLY A 498 -11.44 27.20 25.40
C GLY A 498 -11.96 26.37 24.22
N LYS A 499 -11.31 25.25 23.90
CA LYS A 499 -11.67 24.37 22.76
C LYS A 499 -12.56 23.20 23.17
N LEU A 500 -12.83 23.03 24.46
CA LEU A 500 -13.69 22.00 25.03
C LEU A 500 -14.46 22.57 26.22
N PRO A 501 -15.75 22.21 26.42
CA PRO A 501 -16.52 22.66 27.59
C PRO A 501 -15.85 22.28 28.91
N GLN A 502 -15.92 23.16 29.91
CA GLN A 502 -15.24 22.95 31.19
C GLN A 502 -15.80 21.75 31.97
N ASP A 503 -17.08 21.49 31.83
CA ASP A 503 -17.83 20.39 32.44
C ASP A 503 -17.75 19.08 31.64
N TYR A 504 -17.21 19.11 30.42
CA TYR A 504 -17.10 17.91 29.59
C TYR A 504 -16.34 16.79 30.31
N GLN A 505 -16.88 15.57 30.21
CA GLN A 505 -16.27 14.35 30.71
C GLN A 505 -16.27 13.31 29.59
N LEU A 506 -15.13 12.64 29.39
CA LEU A 506 -15.04 11.54 28.43
C LEU A 506 -15.97 10.38 28.87
N PRO A 507 -16.76 9.74 28.01
CA PRO A 507 -17.61 8.62 28.43
C PRO A 507 -16.81 7.42 28.93
N GLU A 508 -17.36 6.65 29.87
CA GLU A 508 -16.66 5.55 30.56
C GLU A 508 -16.12 4.49 29.59
N ALA A 509 -16.87 4.18 28.53
CA ALA A 509 -16.48 3.22 27.48
C ALA A 509 -15.14 3.54 26.77
N TYR A 510 -14.62 4.76 26.92
CA TYR A 510 -13.36 5.20 26.32
C TYR A 510 -12.26 5.49 27.34
N ARG A 511 -12.51 5.28 28.64
CA ARG A 511 -11.53 5.52 29.71
C ARG A 511 -10.65 4.31 30.02
N GLN A 512 -10.91 3.16 29.39
CA GLN A 512 -10.14 1.92 29.53
C GLN A 512 -9.26 1.62 28.30
N ASN A 513 -8.79 2.67 27.63
CA ASN A 513 -7.82 2.61 26.54
C ASN A 513 -6.41 2.38 27.09
N THR A 514 -6.11 1.15 27.52
CA THR A 514 -4.84 0.81 28.17
C THR A 514 -4.06 -0.28 27.41
N PRO A 515 -2.72 -0.33 27.55
CA PRO A 515 -1.91 -1.41 27.00
C PRO A 515 -2.34 -2.80 27.50
N GLU A 516 -2.84 -2.89 28.73
CA GLU A 516 -3.33 -4.13 29.33
C GLU A 516 -4.57 -4.66 28.59
N ARG A 517 -5.51 -3.77 28.23
CA ARG A 517 -6.69 -4.16 27.44
C ARG A 517 -6.28 -4.68 26.05
N VAL A 518 -5.32 -4.03 25.41
CA VAL A 518 -4.75 -4.48 24.12
C VAL A 518 -4.14 -5.88 24.27
N ALA A 519 -3.34 -6.10 25.31
CA ALA A 519 -2.72 -7.40 25.57
C ALA A 519 -3.75 -8.51 25.85
N GLN A 520 -4.82 -8.20 26.59
CA GLN A 520 -5.90 -9.15 26.89
C GLN A 520 -6.64 -9.59 25.62
N VAL A 521 -7.05 -8.64 24.78
CA VAL A 521 -7.74 -8.94 23.50
C VAL A 521 -6.81 -9.74 22.59
N PHE A 522 -5.55 -9.32 22.48
CA PHE A 522 -4.55 -10.03 21.68
C PHE A 522 -4.39 -11.47 22.16
N ALA A 523 -4.18 -11.70 23.45
CA ALA A 523 -4.01 -13.04 24.02
C ALA A 523 -5.25 -13.94 23.78
N LYS A 524 -6.45 -13.38 23.92
CA LYS A 524 -7.73 -14.10 23.73
C LYS A 524 -7.88 -14.66 22.31
N PHE A 525 -7.46 -13.90 21.29
CA PHE A 525 -7.70 -14.25 19.89
C PHE A 525 -6.48 -14.76 19.13
N SER A 526 -5.26 -14.53 19.64
CA SER A 526 -4.05 -15.13 19.07
C SER A 526 -4.10 -16.66 19.11
N SER A 527 -4.60 -17.24 20.20
CA SER A 527 -4.81 -18.69 20.34
C SER A 527 -5.84 -19.26 19.36
N LYS A 528 -6.70 -18.41 18.78
CA LYS A 528 -7.68 -18.75 17.75
C LYS A 528 -7.17 -18.48 16.32
N GLY A 529 -5.90 -18.07 16.17
CA GLY A 529 -5.27 -17.82 14.86
C GLY A 529 -5.53 -16.44 14.25
N ALA A 530 -6.10 -15.47 14.99
CA ALA A 530 -6.41 -14.15 14.43
C ALA A 530 -5.19 -13.21 14.29
N PHE A 531 -4.20 -13.34 15.18
CA PHE A 531 -3.12 -12.35 15.34
C PHE A 531 -1.73 -12.99 15.31
N ASP A 532 -1.35 -13.56 14.16
CA ASP A 532 0.00 -14.08 13.94
C ASP A 532 1.04 -12.95 13.87
N PRO A 533 2.18 -13.02 14.59
CA PRO A 533 3.29 -12.09 14.42
C PRO A 533 3.86 -12.02 13.00
N PHE A 534 3.76 -13.10 12.20
CA PHE A 534 4.29 -13.19 10.83
C PHE A 534 3.24 -13.83 9.89
N PRO A 535 2.11 -13.16 9.64
CA PRO A 535 0.97 -13.75 8.93
C PRO A 535 1.28 -14.16 7.48
N PHE A 536 2.35 -13.60 6.89
CA PHE A 536 2.77 -13.86 5.51
C PHE A 536 4.18 -14.45 5.42
N GLY A 537 4.62 -15.10 6.51
CA GLY A 537 5.95 -15.68 6.60
C GLY A 537 7.01 -14.70 7.09
N CYS A 538 8.22 -15.24 7.24
CA CYS A 538 9.37 -14.57 7.84
C CYS A 538 10.63 -14.94 7.06
N ASP A 539 11.32 -13.94 6.50
CA ASP A 539 12.59 -14.17 5.80
C ASP A 539 13.75 -14.50 6.76
N PHE A 540 13.57 -14.24 8.06
CA PHE A 540 14.58 -14.54 9.08
C PHE A 540 14.56 -16.01 9.47
N THR A 541 15.74 -16.60 9.61
CA THR A 541 15.89 -17.92 10.25
C THR A 541 15.55 -17.85 11.74
N GLU A 542 15.29 -19.00 12.38
CA GLU A 542 15.09 -19.03 13.84
C GLU A 542 16.28 -18.43 14.61
N GLU A 543 17.49 -18.61 14.09
CA GLU A 543 18.73 -18.06 14.65
C GLU A 543 18.72 -16.53 14.58
N GLU A 544 18.36 -15.96 13.42
CA GLU A 544 18.29 -14.52 13.21
C GLU A 544 17.18 -13.87 14.03
N LEU A 545 16.06 -14.55 14.23
CA LEU A 545 15.01 -14.09 15.15
C LEU A 545 15.51 -14.04 16.60
N LYS A 546 16.26 -15.07 17.04
CA LYS A 546 16.87 -15.09 18.39
C LYS A 546 17.88 -13.95 18.56
N ILE A 547 18.77 -13.75 17.58
CA ILE A 547 19.76 -12.67 17.55
C ILE A 547 19.06 -11.30 17.55
N GLY A 548 18.09 -11.09 16.66
CA GLY A 548 17.37 -9.83 16.55
C GLY A 548 16.60 -9.45 17.82
N LYS A 549 16.03 -10.43 18.52
CA LYS A 549 15.39 -10.23 19.83
C LYS A 549 16.42 -9.81 20.89
N ALA A 550 17.58 -10.48 20.95
CA ALA A 550 18.65 -10.13 21.87
C ALA A 550 19.21 -8.72 21.59
N LEU A 551 19.47 -8.37 20.32
CA LEU A 551 19.95 -7.03 19.94
C LEU A 551 18.95 -5.93 20.32
N LYS A 552 17.64 -6.17 20.14
CA LYS A 552 16.60 -5.22 20.57
C LYS A 552 16.58 -5.05 22.08
N ALA A 553 16.65 -6.15 22.84
CA ALA A 553 16.68 -6.11 24.30
C ALA A 553 17.95 -5.42 24.82
N LEU A 554 19.11 -5.72 24.22
CA LEU A 554 20.38 -5.08 24.51
C LEU A 554 20.31 -3.57 24.26
N LYS A 555 19.78 -3.14 23.11
CA LYS A 555 19.55 -1.72 22.80
C LYS A 555 18.66 -1.03 23.84
N ALA A 556 17.61 -1.70 24.31
CA ALA A 556 16.72 -1.15 25.33
C ALA A 556 17.42 -1.01 26.69
N ARG A 557 18.19 -2.03 27.12
CA ARG A 557 18.92 -2.03 28.40
C ARG A 557 20.07 -1.01 28.42
N THR A 558 20.74 -0.84 27.29
CA THR A 558 21.87 0.09 27.12
C THR A 558 21.45 1.53 26.82
N ALA A 559 20.14 1.81 26.74
CA ALA A 559 19.61 3.13 26.40
C ALA A 559 19.92 4.23 27.45
N THR A 560 20.31 3.86 28.67
CA THR A 560 20.68 4.80 29.74
C THR A 560 22.11 4.57 30.21
N ARG A 561 22.80 5.61 30.71
CA ARG A 561 24.17 5.47 31.23
C ARG A 561 24.28 4.42 32.36
N LYS A 562 23.29 4.40 33.27
CA LYS A 562 23.22 3.40 34.34
C LYS A 562 22.97 1.99 33.79
N GLY A 563 22.05 1.85 32.85
CA GLY A 563 21.76 0.58 32.19
C GLY A 563 22.98 0.02 31.46
N LEU A 564 23.66 0.86 30.67
CA LEU A 564 24.89 0.51 29.96
C LEU A 564 25.99 -0.02 30.90
N LEU A 565 26.30 0.71 31.98
CA LEU A 565 27.31 0.28 32.96
C LEU A 565 26.94 -1.06 33.63
N THR A 566 25.66 -1.24 33.96
CA THR A 566 25.15 -2.47 34.58
C THR A 566 25.27 -3.65 33.62
N THR A 567 24.88 -3.47 32.35
CA THR A 567 24.97 -4.49 31.31
C THR A 567 26.42 -4.87 31.00
N ILE A 568 27.32 -3.89 30.90
CA ILE A 568 28.76 -4.15 30.73
C ILE A 568 29.28 -5.00 31.90
N TRP A 569 28.99 -4.61 33.14
CA TRP A 569 29.47 -5.34 34.31
C TRP A 569 28.94 -6.77 34.39
N GLN A 570 27.66 -6.98 34.05
CA GLN A 570 27.08 -8.33 33.94
C GLN A 570 27.73 -9.15 32.82
N SER A 571 28.00 -8.55 31.66
CA SER A 571 28.60 -9.24 30.51
C SER A 571 30.05 -9.65 30.76
N VAL A 572 30.83 -8.86 31.50
CA VAL A 572 32.24 -9.16 31.81
C VAL A 572 32.37 -10.32 32.80
N ARG A 573 31.33 -10.60 33.60
CA ARG A 573 31.29 -11.71 34.56
C ARG A 573 31.14 -13.08 33.90
N ARG A 574 30.55 -13.18 32.70
CA ARG A 574 30.54 -14.43 31.93
C ARG A 574 31.90 -14.63 31.26
N ARG A 575 32.50 -15.79 31.51
CA ARG A 575 33.80 -16.19 30.94
C ARG A 575 33.65 -17.02 29.67
N ASP A 576 32.63 -17.87 29.59
CA ASP A 576 32.44 -18.84 28.52
C ASP A 576 31.17 -18.56 27.69
N ILE A 577 31.22 -18.92 26.41
CA ILE A 577 30.06 -18.88 25.50
C ILE A 577 29.34 -20.24 25.61
N PRO A 578 28.08 -20.29 26.06
CA PRO A 578 27.30 -21.52 26.10
C PRO A 578 27.24 -22.20 24.72
N ARG A 579 27.28 -23.53 24.68
CA ARG A 579 27.31 -24.30 23.41
C ARG A 579 26.07 -24.03 22.56
N GLU A 580 24.95 -23.79 23.23
CA GLU A 580 23.64 -23.48 22.64
C GLU A 580 23.62 -22.12 21.91
N ILE A 581 24.58 -21.25 22.20
CA ILE A 581 24.68 -19.89 21.64
C ILE A 581 25.78 -19.80 20.58
N LEU A 582 26.72 -20.76 20.52
CA LEU A 582 27.82 -20.75 19.56
C LEU A 582 27.38 -20.56 18.10
N PRO A 583 26.34 -21.25 17.57
CA PRO A 583 25.88 -21.03 16.19
C PRO A 583 25.41 -19.59 15.94
N LEU A 584 24.84 -18.94 16.96
CA LEU A 584 24.33 -17.56 16.86
C LEU A 584 25.46 -16.53 16.82
N ILE A 585 26.57 -16.81 17.52
CA ILE A 585 27.77 -15.97 17.55
C ILE A 585 28.59 -16.14 16.27
N GLU A 586 28.67 -17.37 15.76
CA GLU A 586 29.26 -17.68 14.45
C GLU A 586 28.57 -16.94 13.33
N ARG A 587 27.22 -16.95 13.31
CA ARG A 587 26.44 -16.25 12.30
C ARG A 587 26.60 -14.73 12.30
N MET A 588 26.98 -14.15 13.44
CA MET A 588 27.29 -12.72 13.57
C MET A 588 28.75 -12.39 13.20
N ASP A 589 29.54 -13.38 12.80
CA ASP A 589 30.99 -13.28 12.58
C ASP A 589 31.74 -12.79 13.82
N MET A 590 31.28 -13.21 15.00
CA MET A 590 31.80 -12.74 16.28
C MET A 590 32.54 -13.84 17.07
N LEU A 591 32.83 -15.01 16.51
CA LEU A 591 33.56 -16.07 17.25
C LEU A 591 35.00 -15.66 17.60
N HIS A 592 35.66 -14.91 16.70
CA HIS A 592 37.07 -14.55 16.81
C HIS A 592 37.25 -13.02 16.76
N PRO A 593 36.86 -12.29 17.81
CA PRO A 593 36.95 -10.83 17.82
C PRO A 593 38.42 -10.37 17.74
N ALA A 594 38.70 -9.48 16.79
CA ALA A 594 40.03 -8.99 16.45
C ALA A 594 40.55 -7.95 17.46
N ASP A 595 39.66 -7.16 18.07
CA ASP A 595 40.03 -6.10 19.00
C ASP A 595 39.24 -6.10 20.33
N PHE A 596 39.54 -5.14 21.20
CA PHE A 596 38.87 -5.02 22.51
C PHE A 596 37.39 -4.60 22.37
N LYS A 597 37.06 -3.80 21.36
CA LYS A 597 35.70 -3.32 21.12
C LYS A 597 34.82 -4.49 20.66
N GLU A 598 35.27 -5.28 19.70
CA GLU A 598 34.58 -6.48 19.23
C GLU A 598 34.42 -7.52 20.34
N LYS A 599 35.44 -7.69 21.21
CA LYS A 599 35.33 -8.55 22.40
C LYS A 599 34.24 -8.08 23.35
N LEU A 600 34.10 -6.77 23.54
CA LEU A 600 33.05 -6.22 24.39
C LEU A 600 31.66 -6.40 23.76
N GLU A 601 31.52 -6.13 22.46
CA GLU A 601 30.27 -6.34 21.71
C GLU A 601 29.85 -7.82 21.75
N GLN A 602 30.79 -8.74 21.55
CA GLN A 602 30.56 -10.19 21.64
C GLN A 602 30.02 -10.55 23.03
N LYS A 603 30.69 -10.10 24.10
CA LYS A 603 30.25 -10.39 25.48
C LYS A 603 28.87 -9.82 25.79
N LEU A 604 28.57 -8.62 25.32
CA LEU A 604 27.26 -8.00 25.50
C LEU A 604 26.17 -8.83 24.82
N LEU A 605 26.41 -9.26 23.57
CA LEU A 605 25.47 -10.09 22.82
C LEU A 605 25.29 -11.49 23.44
N VAL A 606 26.40 -12.16 23.80
CA VAL A 606 26.38 -13.48 24.46
C VAL A 606 25.58 -13.43 25.77
N ASN A 607 25.80 -12.41 26.59
CA ASN A 607 25.08 -12.28 27.85
C ASN A 607 23.58 -12.07 27.64
N GLU A 608 23.18 -11.29 26.63
CA GLU A 608 21.76 -11.07 26.34
C GLU A 608 21.11 -12.31 25.74
N LEU A 609 21.78 -13.01 24.83
CA LEU A 609 21.32 -14.29 24.29
C LEU A 609 21.16 -15.35 25.38
N ALA A 610 22.09 -15.42 26.32
CA ALA A 610 22.01 -16.37 27.43
C ALA A 610 20.84 -16.05 28.38
N ASN A 611 20.65 -14.77 28.72
CA ASN A 611 19.49 -14.33 29.50
C ASN A 611 18.16 -14.68 28.80
N GLN A 612 18.11 -14.53 27.47
CA GLN A 612 16.92 -14.84 26.68
C GLN A 612 16.60 -16.34 26.65
N LEU A 613 17.62 -17.20 26.71
CA LEU A 613 17.50 -18.65 26.68
C LEU A 613 17.47 -19.30 28.07
N GLY A 614 17.63 -18.52 29.14
CA GLY A 614 17.67 -19.02 30.52
C GLY A 614 18.96 -19.77 30.89
N LEU A 615 20.07 -19.43 30.23
CA LEU A 615 21.40 -20.04 30.38
C LEU A 615 22.33 -19.21 31.28
#